data_AF-A0A926H2D1-F1
#
_entry.id   AF-A0A926H2D1-F1
#
_cell.length_a   1.000
_cell.length_b   1.000
_cell.length_c   1.000
_cell.angle_alpha   90.00
_cell.angle_beta   90.00
_cell.angle_gamma   90.00
#
_symmetry.space_group_name_H-M   'P 1'
#
loop_
_entity.id
_entity.type
_entity.pdbx_description
1 polymer ?
#
loop_
_entity_poly.entity_id
_entity_poly.type
_entity_poly.pdbx_seq_one_letter_code
_entity_poly.pdbx_strand_id
1 'polypeptide(L)'
;MTIVTNLSAVHRDVTDMMQLVYGDRLVKIVLFGSYARGDFHEDSDVDYLIVLADEVVSTFTEVKHISPLKTDYYLTTGIVISPVVVAASQLAESMKPFFKEVRKDKKLICERRPTYLQKAERYLGSAKLLAASEYPNGAVTDSYYAFFWAIRGLLYEKGIITKRHSGLKDMFGLHYVKGGTIPKHFAEDLEILYDRRQLVDYDVDGELPIEEINECIRKAEEFLAFVTQKYA
;
A
#
# COMPACT_ATOMS: atom_id res chain seq x y z
N MET A 1 -4.47 23.87 -29.08
CA MET A 1 -3.60 23.67 -27.91
C MET A 1 -2.19 23.43 -28.42
N THR A 2 -1.16 23.32 -27.58
CA THR A 2 0.23 23.07 -28.03
C THR A 2 0.66 21.69 -27.55
N ILE A 3 1.42 20.97 -28.37
CA ILE A 3 2.03 19.69 -28.00
C ILE A 3 2.79 19.84 -26.68
N VAL A 4 2.56 18.91 -25.75
CA VAL A 4 3.32 18.84 -24.49
C VAL A 4 4.72 18.34 -24.80
N THR A 5 5.70 19.25 -24.80
CA THR A 5 7.09 18.95 -25.13
C THR A 5 7.89 18.45 -23.93
N ASN A 6 7.54 18.87 -22.71
CA ASN A 6 8.21 18.45 -21.48
C ASN A 6 7.37 17.43 -20.68
N LEU A 7 7.18 16.25 -21.27
CA LEU A 7 6.36 15.21 -20.66
C LEU A 7 6.91 14.75 -19.29
N SER A 8 8.23 14.79 -19.09
CA SER A 8 8.88 14.46 -17.81
C SER A 8 8.51 15.42 -16.68
N ALA A 9 8.28 16.70 -16.95
CA ALA A 9 7.77 17.64 -15.95
C ALA A 9 6.33 17.30 -15.58
N VAL A 10 5.47 17.05 -16.56
CA VAL A 10 4.08 16.64 -16.33
C VAL A 10 3.99 15.36 -15.51
N HIS A 11 4.85 14.37 -15.79
CA HIS A 11 4.93 13.14 -15.01
C HIS A 11 5.23 13.39 -13.53
N ARG A 12 6.15 14.31 -13.25
CA ARG A 12 6.54 14.67 -11.88
C ARG A 12 5.39 15.38 -11.17
N ASP A 13 4.80 16.39 -11.82
CA ASP A 13 3.71 17.16 -11.23
C ASP A 13 2.50 16.26 -10.93
N VAL A 14 2.13 15.38 -11.86
CA VAL A 14 1.06 14.39 -11.66
C VAL A 14 1.43 13.41 -10.54
N THR A 15 2.68 12.99 -10.46
CA THR A 15 3.12 12.11 -9.37
C THR A 15 2.96 12.78 -8.01
N ASP A 16 3.45 14.01 -7.86
CA ASP A 16 3.39 14.76 -6.61
C ASP A 16 1.94 15.05 -6.21
N MET A 17 1.12 15.50 -7.16
CA MET A 17 -0.31 15.73 -6.95
C MET A 17 -1.05 14.47 -6.49
N MET A 18 -0.83 13.34 -7.16
CA MET A 18 -1.54 12.09 -6.83
C MET A 18 -1.03 11.46 -5.55
N GLN A 19 0.26 11.62 -5.22
CA GLN A 19 0.80 11.23 -3.92
C GLN A 19 0.20 12.04 -2.78
N LEU A 20 0.04 13.35 -2.96
CA LEU A 20 -0.59 14.22 -1.97
C LEU A 20 -2.07 13.85 -1.74
N VAL A 21 -2.81 13.56 -2.81
CA VAL A 21 -4.25 13.22 -2.73
C VAL A 21 -4.48 11.84 -2.12
N TYR A 22 -3.73 10.83 -2.60
CA TYR A 22 -4.04 9.43 -2.31
C TYR A 22 -3.14 8.81 -1.24
N GLY A 23 -1.95 9.36 -1.02
CA GLY A 23 -0.97 8.88 -0.03
C GLY A 23 -0.82 7.36 -0.08
N ASP A 24 -1.22 6.72 1.03
CA ASP A 24 -1.12 5.28 1.20
C ASP A 24 -1.92 4.44 0.22
N ARG A 25 -2.99 5.00 -0.35
CA ARG A 25 -3.86 4.30 -1.32
C ARG A 25 -3.21 4.20 -2.69
N LEU A 26 -2.29 5.09 -3.05
CA LEU A 26 -1.66 5.08 -4.37
C LEU A 26 -0.72 3.88 -4.53
N VAL A 27 -0.93 3.07 -5.56
CA VAL A 27 -0.10 1.91 -5.92
C VAL A 27 0.78 2.21 -7.12
N LYS A 28 0.22 2.77 -8.19
CA LYS A 28 1.00 3.15 -9.37
C LYS A 28 0.28 4.19 -10.22
N ILE A 29 1.07 4.92 -10.99
CA ILE A 29 0.66 5.86 -12.02
C ILE A 29 1.20 5.34 -13.34
N VAL A 30 0.29 5.22 -14.30
CA VAL A 30 0.59 4.67 -15.62
C VAL A 30 0.16 5.69 -16.67
N LEU A 31 1.03 6.01 -17.61
CA LEU A 31 0.68 6.76 -18.81
C LEU A 31 0.05 5.78 -19.81
N PHE A 32 -1.07 6.16 -20.40
CA PHE A 32 -1.67 5.45 -21.54
C PHE A 32 -2.05 6.46 -22.63
N GLY A 33 -2.80 6.02 -23.63
CA GLY A 33 -3.30 6.93 -24.66
C GLY A 33 -2.23 7.36 -25.67
N SER A 34 -2.45 8.50 -26.31
CA SER A 34 -1.64 8.91 -27.46
C SER A 34 -0.20 9.25 -27.11
N TYR A 35 0.03 9.86 -25.94
CA TYR A 35 1.39 10.10 -25.41
C TYR A 35 2.13 8.80 -25.07
N ALA A 36 1.42 7.76 -24.62
CA ALA A 36 2.05 6.45 -24.42
C ALA A 36 2.45 5.79 -25.74
N ARG A 37 1.57 5.83 -26.75
CA ARG A 37 1.83 5.24 -28.09
C ARG A 37 2.79 6.06 -28.95
N GLY A 38 2.91 7.35 -28.70
CA GLY A 38 3.70 8.29 -29.51
C GLY A 38 2.95 8.84 -30.74
N ASP A 39 1.63 8.66 -30.81
CA ASP A 39 0.75 9.14 -31.90
C ASP A 39 -0.09 10.37 -31.49
N PHE A 40 0.43 11.19 -30.57
CA PHE A 40 -0.22 12.40 -30.06
C PHE A 40 -0.20 13.56 -31.08
N HIS A 41 -1.13 14.48 -30.91
CA HIS A 41 -1.26 15.71 -31.70
C HIS A 41 -1.57 16.91 -30.78
N GLU A 42 -1.69 18.11 -31.36
CA GLU A 42 -1.84 19.38 -30.63
C GLU A 42 -3.02 19.46 -29.66
N ASP A 43 -4.07 18.66 -29.91
CA ASP A 43 -5.28 18.61 -29.08
C ASP A 43 -5.32 17.36 -28.19
N SER A 44 -4.27 16.55 -28.19
CA SER A 44 -4.15 15.40 -27.28
C SER A 44 -3.97 15.87 -25.84
N ASP A 45 -4.77 15.29 -24.94
CA ASP A 45 -4.57 15.31 -23.50
C ASP A 45 -3.53 14.25 -23.08
N VAL A 46 -3.00 14.41 -21.86
CA VAL A 46 -2.08 13.44 -21.27
C VAL A 46 -2.86 12.51 -20.34
N ASP A 47 -3.07 11.28 -20.81
CA ASP A 47 -3.87 10.25 -20.15
C ASP A 47 -3.09 9.49 -19.07
N TYR A 48 -3.61 9.52 -17.83
CA TYR A 48 -3.02 8.77 -16.72
C TYR A 48 -4.02 7.79 -16.13
N LEU A 49 -3.59 6.57 -15.87
CA LEU A 49 -4.32 5.63 -15.03
C LEU A 49 -3.71 5.65 -13.62
N ILE A 50 -4.50 6.06 -12.64
CA ILE A 50 -4.15 6.11 -11.22
C ILE A 50 -4.69 4.85 -10.57
N VAL A 51 -3.80 3.99 -10.10
CA VAL A 51 -4.16 2.68 -9.54
C VAL A 51 -4.07 2.75 -8.04
N LEU A 52 -5.18 2.43 -7.37
CA LEU A 52 -5.28 2.42 -5.91
C LEU A 52 -5.27 0.99 -5.34
N ALA A 53 -4.88 0.89 -4.08
CA ALA A 53 -4.81 -0.35 -3.30
C ALA A 53 -6.19 -0.85 -2.83
N ASP A 54 -7.21 0.01 -2.90
CA ASP A 54 -8.59 -0.26 -2.53
C ASP A 54 -9.16 -1.45 -3.33
N GLU A 55 -9.99 -2.27 -2.66
CA GLU A 55 -10.67 -3.40 -3.32
C GLU A 55 -11.71 -2.94 -4.34
N VAL A 56 -12.42 -1.85 -4.01
CA VAL A 56 -13.47 -1.25 -4.84
C VAL A 56 -13.21 0.24 -4.96
N VAL A 57 -13.09 0.73 -6.20
CA VAL A 57 -12.97 2.15 -6.52
C VAL A 57 -14.13 2.57 -7.39
N SER A 58 -14.86 3.60 -6.94
CA SER A 58 -15.85 4.30 -7.77
C SER A 58 -15.14 5.36 -8.59
N THR A 59 -14.90 5.09 -9.88
CA THR A 59 -14.25 6.05 -10.79
C THR A 59 -14.99 7.39 -10.82
N PHE A 60 -16.32 7.40 -10.72
CA PHE A 60 -17.09 8.64 -10.69
C PHE A 60 -16.84 9.49 -9.44
N THR A 61 -16.74 8.84 -8.27
CA THR A 61 -16.42 9.53 -7.01
C THR A 61 -15.02 10.13 -7.08
N GLU A 62 -14.06 9.36 -7.58
CA GLU A 62 -12.68 9.81 -7.68
C GLU A 62 -12.50 10.94 -8.71
N VAL A 63 -13.22 10.91 -9.83
CA VAL A 63 -13.23 12.04 -10.80
C VAL A 63 -13.70 13.33 -10.14
N LYS A 64 -14.75 13.29 -9.31
CA LYS A 64 -15.20 14.47 -8.56
C LYS A 64 -14.15 14.95 -7.57
N HIS A 65 -13.50 14.02 -6.87
CA HIS A 65 -12.49 14.31 -5.85
C HIS A 65 -11.28 15.04 -6.43
N ILE A 66 -10.78 14.62 -7.59
CA ILE A 66 -9.59 15.21 -8.24
C ILE A 66 -9.90 16.39 -9.16
N SER A 67 -11.18 16.69 -9.42
CA SER A 67 -11.58 17.73 -10.38
C SER A 67 -11.00 19.11 -10.07
N PRO A 68 -11.01 19.63 -8.82
CA PRO A 68 -10.44 20.95 -8.52
C PRO A 68 -8.95 21.02 -8.85
N LEU A 69 -8.19 20.01 -8.43
CA LEU A 69 -6.75 19.91 -8.68
C LEU A 69 -6.43 19.84 -10.17
N LYS A 70 -7.26 19.15 -10.96
CA LYS A 70 -7.13 19.08 -12.42
C LYS A 70 -7.37 20.45 -13.07
N THR A 71 -8.38 21.18 -12.60
CA THR A 71 -8.69 22.53 -13.06
C THR A 71 -7.56 23.49 -12.73
N ASP A 72 -7.05 23.48 -11.50
CA ASP A 72 -5.94 24.34 -11.08
C ASP A 72 -4.67 24.06 -11.87
N TYR A 73 -4.36 22.79 -12.12
CA TYR A 73 -3.22 22.39 -12.96
C TYR A 73 -3.36 22.92 -14.39
N TYR A 74 -4.54 22.79 -14.99
CA TYR A 74 -4.80 23.32 -16.33
C TYR A 74 -4.69 24.86 -16.38
N LEU A 75 -5.28 25.57 -15.41
CA LEU A 75 -5.21 27.03 -15.35
C LEU A 75 -3.77 27.54 -15.18
N THR A 76 -2.93 26.79 -14.49
CA THR A 76 -1.54 27.15 -14.22
C THR A 76 -0.61 26.82 -15.40
N THR A 77 -0.81 25.67 -16.05
CA THR A 77 0.14 25.12 -17.03
C THR A 77 -0.35 25.20 -18.47
N GLY A 78 -1.66 25.36 -18.69
CA GLY A 78 -2.32 25.19 -20.00
C GLY A 78 -2.40 23.75 -20.48
N ILE A 79 -1.92 22.77 -19.71
CA ILE A 79 -1.85 21.36 -20.09
C ILE A 79 -3.09 20.62 -19.59
N VAL A 80 -3.76 19.88 -20.48
CA VAL A 80 -4.88 19.01 -20.11
C VAL A 80 -4.35 17.63 -19.76
N ILE A 81 -4.61 17.22 -18.52
CA ILE A 81 -4.38 15.85 -18.05
C ILE A 81 -5.72 15.14 -17.87
N SER A 82 -5.75 13.83 -18.11
CA SER A 82 -6.93 12.98 -17.99
C SER A 82 -6.66 11.78 -17.08
N PRO A 83 -6.67 11.98 -15.75
CA PRO A 83 -6.52 10.88 -14.79
C PRO A 83 -7.80 10.05 -14.70
N VAL A 84 -7.66 8.73 -14.85
CA VAL A 84 -8.70 7.72 -14.61
C VAL A 84 -8.28 6.89 -13.40
N VAL A 85 -9.10 6.90 -12.35
CA VAL A 85 -8.77 6.27 -11.06
C VAL A 85 -9.49 4.93 -10.92
N VAL A 86 -8.73 3.88 -10.59
CA VAL A 86 -9.21 2.49 -10.57
C VAL A 86 -8.53 1.67 -9.47
N ALA A 87 -9.18 0.59 -9.05
CA ALA A 87 -8.58 -0.45 -8.21
C ALA A 87 -7.55 -1.27 -9.00
N ALA A 88 -6.56 -1.84 -8.31
CA ALA A 88 -5.59 -2.76 -8.90
C ALA A 88 -6.25 -3.96 -9.60
N SER A 89 -7.33 -4.50 -9.03
CA SER A 89 -8.13 -5.59 -9.61
C SER A 89 -8.78 -5.21 -10.93
N GLN A 90 -9.32 -4.00 -11.05
CA GLN A 90 -9.93 -3.50 -12.30
C GLN A 90 -8.89 -3.44 -13.42
N LEU A 91 -7.70 -2.91 -13.15
CA LEU A 91 -6.60 -2.92 -14.12
C LEU A 91 -6.12 -4.34 -14.40
N ALA A 92 -6.13 -5.28 -13.46
CA ALA A 92 -5.62 -6.64 -13.70
C ALA A 92 -6.63 -7.52 -14.47
N GLU A 93 -7.91 -7.44 -14.14
CA GLU A 93 -8.89 -8.49 -14.47
C GLU A 93 -10.02 -8.04 -15.40
N SER A 94 -10.33 -6.74 -15.44
CA SER A 94 -11.46 -6.24 -16.23
C SER A 94 -11.32 -6.54 -17.72
N MET A 95 -12.36 -7.14 -18.32
CA MET A 95 -12.41 -7.48 -19.74
C MET A 95 -12.87 -6.32 -20.64
N LYS A 96 -13.23 -5.15 -20.07
CA LYS A 96 -13.69 -4.01 -20.88
C LYS A 96 -12.59 -3.58 -21.87
N PRO A 97 -12.94 -3.20 -23.11
CA PRO A 97 -11.97 -2.82 -24.14
C PRO A 97 -10.91 -1.83 -23.66
N PHE A 98 -11.36 -0.77 -22.96
CA PHE A 98 -10.49 0.22 -22.33
C PHE A 98 -9.31 -0.38 -21.56
N PHE A 99 -9.55 -1.33 -20.63
CA PHE A 99 -8.47 -1.93 -19.84
C PHE A 99 -7.58 -2.85 -20.66
N LYS A 100 -8.08 -3.46 -21.75
CA LYS A 100 -7.24 -4.25 -22.66
C LYS A 100 -6.25 -3.35 -23.40
N GLU A 101 -6.71 -2.19 -23.87
CA GLU A 101 -5.87 -1.19 -24.53
C GLU A 101 -4.82 -0.62 -23.58
N VAL A 102 -5.23 -0.20 -22.38
CA VAL A 102 -4.30 0.31 -21.37
C VAL A 102 -3.23 -0.74 -21.02
N ARG A 103 -3.60 -2.02 -20.84
CA ARG A 103 -2.61 -3.08 -20.56
C ARG A 103 -1.60 -3.27 -21.68
N LYS A 104 -2.00 -3.03 -22.93
CA LYS A 104 -1.17 -3.22 -24.12
C LYS A 104 -0.12 -2.12 -24.26
N ASP A 105 -0.54 -0.85 -24.13
CA ASP A 105 0.29 0.30 -24.52
C ASP A 105 0.83 1.11 -23.33
N LYS A 106 0.52 0.70 -22.09
CA LYS A 106 0.93 1.42 -20.87
C LYS A 106 2.44 1.66 -20.78
N LYS A 107 2.79 2.85 -20.29
CA LYS A 107 4.13 3.17 -19.77
C LYS A 107 4.05 3.45 -18.28
N LEU A 108 4.86 2.74 -17.49
CA LEU A 108 4.92 2.98 -16.04
C LEU A 108 5.60 4.33 -15.78
N ILE A 109 4.94 5.19 -15.00
CA ILE A 109 5.46 6.51 -14.63
C ILE A 109 5.96 6.51 -13.19
N CYS A 110 5.10 6.03 -12.28
CA CYS A 110 5.43 5.86 -10.88
C CYS A 110 4.87 4.52 -10.43
N GLU A 111 5.65 3.70 -9.75
CA GLU A 111 5.10 2.60 -8.95
C GLU A 111 5.45 2.90 -7.50
N ARG A 112 4.42 3.13 -6.70
CA ARG A 112 4.58 3.21 -5.27
C ARG A 112 4.77 1.77 -4.79
N ARG A 113 5.98 1.49 -4.31
CA ARG A 113 6.18 0.30 -3.51
C ARG A 113 5.29 0.44 -2.28
N PRO A 114 4.42 -0.54 -1.97
CA PRO A 114 3.65 -0.48 -0.75
C PRO A 114 4.64 -0.30 0.41
N THR A 115 4.51 0.79 1.17
CA THR A 115 5.31 1.03 2.37
C THR A 115 4.74 0.18 3.49
N TYR A 116 4.93 -1.14 3.37
CA TYR A 116 4.53 -2.12 4.36
C TYR A 116 5.06 -1.76 5.77
N LEU A 117 6.22 -1.09 5.83
CA LEU A 117 6.77 -0.52 7.05
C LEU A 117 5.93 0.63 7.62
N GLN A 118 5.53 1.62 6.81
CA GLN A 118 4.63 2.68 7.28
C GLN A 118 3.31 2.09 7.76
N LYS A 119 2.78 1.08 7.08
CA LYS A 119 1.59 0.38 7.54
C LYS A 119 1.82 -0.31 8.89
N ALA A 120 2.95 -0.98 9.06
CA ALA A 120 3.34 -1.59 10.34
C ALA A 120 3.46 -0.55 11.47
N GLU A 121 4.09 0.60 11.20
CA GLU A 121 4.22 1.72 12.14
C GLU A 121 2.86 2.27 12.58
N ARG A 122 1.90 2.39 11.65
CA ARG A 122 0.54 2.83 11.96
C ARG A 122 -0.18 1.84 12.87
N TYR A 123 -0.06 0.54 12.63
CA TYR A 123 -0.62 -0.47 13.53
C TYR A 123 0.05 -0.45 14.90
N LEU A 124 1.37 -0.26 14.97
CA LEU A 124 2.06 -0.13 16.27
C LEU A 124 1.59 1.11 17.03
N GLY A 125 1.42 2.25 16.34
CA GLY A 125 0.84 3.45 16.94
C GLY A 125 -0.57 3.23 17.45
N SER A 126 -1.42 2.55 16.68
CA SER A 126 -2.77 2.18 17.07
C SER A 126 -2.79 1.26 18.29
N ALA A 127 -1.92 0.24 18.34
CA ALA A 127 -1.80 -0.66 19.49
C ALA A 127 -1.46 0.10 20.79
N LYS A 128 -0.53 1.05 20.72
CA LYS A 128 -0.16 1.89 21.86
C LYS A 128 -1.30 2.78 22.35
N LEU A 129 -2.12 3.31 21.43
CA LEU A 129 -3.30 4.10 21.78
C LEU A 129 -4.39 3.24 22.42
N LEU A 130 -4.66 2.05 21.86
CA LEU A 130 -5.66 1.13 22.38
C LEU A 130 -5.32 0.62 23.79
N ALA A 131 -4.05 0.35 24.06
CA ALA A 131 -3.60 -0.08 25.39
C ALA A 131 -3.85 0.97 26.48
N ALA A 132 -3.89 2.26 26.12
CA ALA A 132 -4.20 3.37 27.02
C ALA A 132 -5.69 3.74 27.04
N SER A 133 -6.54 2.97 26.35
CA SER A 133 -7.98 3.24 26.19
C SER A 133 -8.84 2.29 27.03
N GLU A 134 -10.16 2.41 26.90
CA GLU A 134 -11.14 1.48 27.48
C GLU A 134 -11.17 0.11 26.78
N TYR A 135 -10.43 -0.06 25.67
CA TYR A 135 -10.44 -1.27 24.84
C TYR A 135 -9.03 -1.86 24.61
N PRO A 136 -8.29 -2.22 25.66
CA PRO A 136 -6.88 -2.64 25.55
C PRO A 136 -6.70 -3.96 24.79
N ASN A 137 -7.70 -4.87 24.78
CA ASN A 137 -7.62 -6.12 24.02
C ASN A 137 -7.38 -5.87 22.51
N GLY A 138 -7.91 -4.78 21.95
CA GLY A 138 -7.69 -4.43 20.55
C GLY A 138 -6.21 -4.18 20.22
N ALA A 139 -5.39 -3.82 21.22
CA ALA A 139 -3.96 -3.61 21.03
C ALA A 139 -3.21 -4.89 20.65
N VAL A 140 -3.69 -6.07 21.05
CA VAL A 140 -3.08 -7.37 20.69
C VAL A 140 -3.21 -7.61 19.19
N THR A 141 -4.40 -7.36 18.65
CA THR A 141 -4.69 -7.51 17.22
C THR A 141 -3.87 -6.55 16.39
N ASP A 142 -3.75 -5.29 16.84
CA ASP A 142 -2.92 -4.30 16.16
C ASP A 142 -1.42 -4.61 16.29
N SER A 143 -0.96 -5.16 17.41
CA SER A 143 0.43 -5.62 17.58
C SER A 143 0.76 -6.75 16.60
N TYR A 144 -0.14 -7.73 16.45
CA TYR A 144 -0.01 -8.78 15.44
C TYR A 144 0.06 -8.21 14.02
N TYR A 145 -0.81 -7.26 13.69
CA TYR A 145 -0.82 -6.67 12.34
C TYR A 145 0.40 -5.80 12.05
N ALA A 146 0.95 -5.10 13.05
CA ALA A 146 2.23 -4.41 12.91
C ALA A 146 3.33 -5.38 12.48
N PHE A 147 3.46 -6.51 13.19
CA PHE A 147 4.42 -7.57 12.88
C PHE A 147 4.18 -8.17 11.48
N PHE A 148 2.92 -8.48 11.18
CA PHE A 148 2.49 -9.07 9.90
C PHE A 148 2.85 -8.18 8.70
N TRP A 149 2.58 -6.89 8.78
CA TRP A 149 2.86 -5.97 7.69
C TRP A 149 4.36 -5.79 7.47
N ALA A 150 5.17 -5.72 8.53
CA ALA A 150 6.62 -5.70 8.40
C ALA A 150 7.17 -6.96 7.68
N ILE A 151 6.70 -8.16 8.05
CA ILE A 151 7.05 -9.41 7.35
C ILE A 151 6.60 -9.37 5.89
N ARG A 152 5.41 -8.85 5.61
CA ARG A 152 4.89 -8.78 4.25
C ARG A 152 5.76 -7.89 3.36
N GLY A 153 6.31 -6.80 3.92
CA GLY A 153 7.30 -5.97 3.24
C GLY A 153 8.59 -6.71 2.93
N LEU A 154 9.13 -7.42 3.92
CA LEU A 154 10.32 -8.26 3.73
C LEU A 154 10.12 -9.31 2.62
N LEU A 155 8.98 -10.00 2.59
CA LEU A 155 8.69 -11.00 1.55
C LEU A 155 8.51 -10.35 0.17
N TYR A 156 7.85 -9.19 0.12
CA TYR A 156 7.64 -8.46 -1.12
C TYR A 156 8.95 -8.03 -1.79
N GLU A 157 9.95 -7.58 -1.03
CA GLU A 157 11.28 -7.24 -1.55
C GLU A 157 12.01 -8.45 -2.14
N LYS A 158 11.61 -9.68 -1.78
CA LYS A 158 12.08 -10.92 -2.42
C LYS A 158 11.19 -11.40 -3.57
N GLY A 159 10.19 -10.61 -3.98
CA GLY A 159 9.21 -10.98 -5.01
C GLY A 159 8.20 -12.05 -4.55
N ILE A 160 8.08 -12.28 -3.24
CA ILE A 160 7.20 -13.32 -2.68
C ILE A 160 5.88 -12.69 -2.23
N ILE A 161 4.77 -13.18 -2.78
CA ILE A 161 3.42 -12.71 -2.46
C ILE A 161 2.61 -13.83 -1.83
N THR A 162 2.14 -13.63 -0.60
CA THR A 162 1.36 -14.62 0.14
C THR A 162 -0.11 -14.18 0.26
N LYS A 163 -1.04 -15.07 -0.11
CA LYS A 163 -2.50 -14.81 -0.05
C LYS A 163 -3.14 -15.16 1.29
N ARG A 164 -2.48 -15.97 2.13
CA ARG A 164 -2.98 -16.48 3.41
C ARG A 164 -2.01 -16.17 4.55
N HIS A 165 -2.51 -16.06 5.78
CA HIS A 165 -1.70 -15.83 6.99
C HIS A 165 -0.71 -16.97 7.24
N SER A 166 -1.14 -18.23 7.12
CA SER A 166 -0.25 -19.39 7.25
C SER A 166 0.90 -19.36 6.24
N GLY A 167 0.60 -19.06 4.97
CA GLY A 167 1.62 -18.94 3.93
C GLY A 167 2.63 -17.82 4.20
N LEU A 168 2.25 -16.75 4.90
CA LEU A 168 3.19 -15.70 5.30
C LEU A 168 4.19 -16.20 6.35
N LYS A 169 3.71 -16.93 7.38
CA LYS A 169 4.57 -17.54 8.42
C LYS A 169 5.58 -18.52 7.81
N ASP A 170 5.12 -19.40 6.94
CA ASP A 170 5.96 -20.41 6.27
C ASP A 170 7.07 -19.75 5.45
N MET A 171 6.70 -18.75 4.62
CA MET A 171 7.66 -18.06 3.76
C MET A 171 8.62 -17.19 4.57
N PHE A 172 8.17 -16.56 5.66
CA PHE A 172 9.05 -15.85 6.57
C PHE A 172 10.09 -16.78 7.21
N GLY A 173 9.63 -17.92 7.74
CA GLY A 173 10.49 -18.95 8.30
C GLY A 173 11.52 -19.45 7.27
N LEU A 174 11.08 -19.74 6.06
CA LEU A 174 11.92 -20.25 4.98
C LEU A 174 12.98 -19.23 4.52
N HIS A 175 12.60 -17.99 4.28
CA HIS A 175 13.44 -17.02 3.57
C HIS A 175 14.25 -16.09 4.47
N TYR A 176 13.88 -15.93 5.74
CA TYR A 176 14.54 -15.00 6.66
C TYR A 176 15.09 -15.67 7.92
N VAL A 177 14.37 -16.66 8.46
CA VAL A 177 14.73 -17.28 9.75
C VAL A 177 15.70 -18.45 9.57
N LYS A 178 15.41 -19.40 8.66
CA LYS A 178 16.29 -20.55 8.39
C LYS A 178 17.69 -20.15 7.94
N GLY A 179 17.81 -19.03 7.22
CA GLY A 179 19.09 -18.47 6.79
C GLY A 179 19.83 -17.64 7.85
N GLY A 180 19.27 -17.50 9.07
CA GLY A 180 19.87 -16.72 10.15
C GLY A 180 19.88 -15.20 9.93
N THR A 181 19.23 -14.71 8.86
CA THR A 181 19.19 -13.27 8.55
C THR A 181 18.33 -12.51 9.55
N ILE A 182 17.30 -13.16 10.09
CA ILE A 182 16.46 -12.69 11.18
C ILE A 182 16.53 -13.70 12.33
N PRO A 183 16.78 -13.25 13.58
CA PRO A 183 16.82 -14.12 14.75
C PRO A 183 15.57 -14.99 14.90
N LYS A 184 15.77 -16.24 15.37
CA LYS A 184 14.69 -17.22 15.52
C LYS A 184 13.58 -16.77 16.47
N HIS A 185 13.90 -16.00 17.51
CA HIS A 185 12.91 -15.54 18.48
C HIS A 185 11.79 -14.71 17.83
N PHE A 186 12.04 -13.99 16.73
CA PHE A 186 11.00 -13.26 16.03
C PHE A 186 9.96 -14.16 15.34
N ALA A 187 10.32 -15.39 14.97
CA ALA A 187 9.34 -16.38 14.52
C ALA A 187 8.49 -16.88 15.69
N GLU A 188 9.09 -17.03 16.87
CA GLU A 188 8.41 -17.45 18.10
C GLU A 188 7.45 -16.35 18.58
N ASP A 189 7.88 -15.09 18.54
CA ASP A 189 7.03 -13.92 18.85
C ASP A 189 5.83 -13.80 17.89
N LEU A 190 6.02 -14.09 16.59
CA LEU A 190 4.93 -14.12 15.62
C LEU A 190 3.88 -15.19 15.94
N GLU A 191 4.31 -16.37 16.41
CA GLU A 191 3.38 -17.42 16.87
C GLU A 191 2.62 -16.97 18.12
N ILE A 192 3.33 -16.42 19.11
CA ILE A 192 2.72 -15.89 20.35
C ILE A 192 1.65 -14.84 20.01
N LEU A 193 1.99 -13.84 19.18
CA LEU A 193 1.05 -12.79 18.79
C LEU A 193 -0.15 -13.35 18.02
N TYR A 194 0.05 -14.36 17.18
CA TYR A 194 -1.03 -15.01 16.48
C TYR A 194 -1.99 -15.71 17.44
N ASP A 195 -1.45 -16.49 18.39
CA ASP A 195 -2.27 -17.23 19.36
C ASP A 195 -3.01 -16.27 20.31
N ARG A 196 -2.35 -15.22 20.80
CA ARG A 196 -2.98 -14.18 21.61
C ARG A 196 -4.08 -13.45 20.85
N ARG A 197 -3.85 -13.12 19.57
CA ARG A 197 -4.90 -12.58 18.70
C ARG A 197 -6.07 -13.55 18.57
N GLN A 198 -5.83 -14.85 18.36
CA GLN A 198 -6.92 -15.82 18.26
C GLN A 198 -7.77 -15.86 19.52
N LEU A 199 -7.14 -15.78 20.69
CA LEU A 199 -7.84 -15.70 21.96
C LEU A 199 -8.73 -14.44 22.02
N VAL A 200 -8.17 -13.24 21.84
CA VAL A 200 -8.94 -11.99 22.05
C VAL A 200 -9.96 -11.67 20.94
N ASP A 201 -9.72 -12.11 19.71
CA ASP A 201 -10.62 -11.81 18.58
C ASP A 201 -11.82 -12.78 18.50
N TYR A 202 -11.66 -14.02 18.98
CA TYR A 202 -12.63 -15.10 18.71
C TYR A 202 -13.13 -15.84 19.95
N ASP A 203 -12.44 -15.76 21.09
CA ASP A 203 -12.97 -16.28 22.35
C ASP A 203 -13.86 -15.22 23.01
N VAL A 204 -15.08 -15.61 23.37
CA VAL A 204 -16.09 -14.70 23.95
C VAL A 204 -15.61 -14.17 25.30
N ASP A 205 -14.88 -14.99 26.05
CA ASP A 205 -14.30 -14.64 27.35
C ASP A 205 -12.79 -14.31 27.25
N GLY A 206 -12.30 -14.04 26.02
CA GLY A 206 -10.91 -13.81 25.70
C GLY A 206 -10.39 -12.44 26.16
N GLU A 207 -10.00 -12.34 27.43
CA GLU A 207 -9.34 -11.15 27.98
C GLU A 207 -7.90 -11.46 28.41
N LEU A 208 -7.01 -10.47 28.24
CA LEU A 208 -5.62 -10.56 28.68
C LEU A 208 -5.30 -9.49 29.73
N PRO A 209 -4.45 -9.81 30.74
CA PRO A 209 -3.89 -8.80 31.63
C PRO A 209 -3.14 -7.73 30.85
N ILE A 210 -3.15 -6.49 31.36
CA ILE A 210 -2.49 -5.36 30.70
C ILE A 210 -0.99 -5.59 30.50
N GLU A 211 -0.36 -6.36 31.40
CA GLU A 211 1.04 -6.77 31.29
C GLU A 211 1.29 -7.66 30.06
N GLU A 212 0.39 -8.61 29.76
CA GLU A 212 0.48 -9.45 28.58
C GLU A 212 0.20 -8.67 27.29
N ILE A 213 -0.72 -7.70 27.34
CA ILE A 213 -1.00 -6.79 26.23
C ILE A 213 0.23 -5.93 25.93
N ASN A 214 0.84 -5.35 26.95
CA ASN A 214 2.06 -4.57 26.82
C ASN A 214 3.24 -5.40 26.29
N GLU A 215 3.32 -6.67 26.69
CA GLU A 215 4.30 -7.60 26.14
C GLU A 215 4.08 -7.85 24.63
N CYS A 216 2.82 -7.97 24.18
CA CYS A 216 2.51 -8.07 22.75
C CYS A 216 2.97 -6.82 21.97
N ILE A 217 2.74 -5.63 22.52
CA ILE A 217 3.18 -4.36 21.92
C ILE A 217 4.70 -4.30 21.85
N ARG A 218 5.39 -4.68 22.92
CA ARG A 218 6.86 -4.71 22.99
C ARG A 218 7.45 -5.62 21.91
N LYS A 219 6.89 -6.82 21.72
CA LYS A 219 7.32 -7.75 20.65
C LYS A 219 7.17 -7.13 19.26
N ALA A 220 6.05 -6.47 18.99
CA ALA A 220 5.81 -5.79 17.71
C ALA A 220 6.78 -4.61 17.50
N GLU A 221 7.04 -3.83 18.55
CA GLU A 221 7.97 -2.70 18.53
C GLU A 221 9.42 -3.16 18.28
N GLU A 222 9.87 -4.19 18.99
CA GLU A 222 11.22 -4.75 18.84
C GLU A 222 11.46 -5.29 17.42
N PHE A 223 10.48 -6.01 16.87
CA PHE A 223 10.60 -6.50 15.50
C PHE A 223 10.61 -5.37 14.48
N LEU A 224 9.72 -4.38 14.62
CA LEU A 224 9.68 -3.25 13.70
C LEU A 224 10.98 -2.43 13.75
N ALA A 225 11.51 -2.16 14.94
CA ALA A 225 12.80 -1.49 15.12
C ALA A 225 13.94 -2.28 14.46
N PHE A 226 13.97 -3.60 14.63
CA PHE A 226 14.95 -4.47 13.98
C PHE A 226 14.84 -4.41 12.46
N VAL A 227 13.63 -4.46 11.90
CA VAL A 227 13.43 -4.41 10.45
C VAL A 227 13.83 -3.04 9.90
N THR A 228 13.41 -1.95 10.53
CA THR A 228 13.75 -0.59 10.11
C THR A 228 15.26 -0.35 10.16
N GLN A 229 15.95 -0.80 11.20
CA GLN A 229 17.41 -0.61 11.29
C GLN A 229 18.19 -1.38 10.21
N LYS A 230 17.69 -2.55 9.81
CA LYS A 230 18.44 -3.49 8.95
C LYS A 230 18.03 -3.47 7.48
N TYR A 231 16.81 -3.01 7.17
CA TYR A 231 16.20 -3.16 5.83
C TYR A 231 15.47 -1.91 5.32
N ALA A 232 15.42 -0.80 6.07
CA ALA A 232 14.89 0.49 5.61
C ALA A 232 16.04 1.46 5.33
#